data_AF-A0A2J7VRF2-F1
#
_entry.id   AF-A0A2J7VRF2-F1
#
_cell.length_a   1.000
_cell.length_b   1.000
_cell.length_c   1.000
_cell.angle_alpha   90.00
_cell.angle_beta   90.00
_cell.angle_gamma   90.00
#
_symmetry.space_group_name_H-M   'P 1'
#
loop_
_entity.id
_entity.type
_entity.pdbx_description
1 polymer ?
#
loop_
_entity_poly.entity_id
_entity_poly.type
_entity_poly.pdbx_seq_one_letter_code
_entity_poly.pdbx_strand_id
1 'polypeptide(L)'
;MQPLSILVTALLGLVLAAPAAFALDQGDCGTPEAMTAKLKAEGQRSAAMADRVTSGKKPHAVIFATNRDGSVGYVLASDMMSDERATRFCVEERLTDLRWHDARKEGIPPTAKLRSSDAEAEKRCAELEKTGKIKIIKEGTKKACGPLNVLLEERGKLAIRPMMQGFIVAKAPDGTYGRTGTLLTVLGDVRAEITGGEKWVGTAGGMVYSSLPDGASMIGEVLVLPRYTEYGLTLLPQQ
;
A
#
# COMPACT_ATOMS: atom_id res chain seq x y z
N MET A 1 0.29 -23.56 68.43
CA MET A 1 -1.12 -23.73 68.03
C MET A 1 -1.81 -22.37 68.07
N GLN A 2 -1.98 -21.74 66.91
CA GLN A 2 -2.89 -20.62 66.60
C GLN A 2 -2.96 -20.57 65.05
N PRO A 3 -4.15 -20.44 64.44
CA PRO A 3 -4.31 -20.63 63.00
C PRO A 3 -3.97 -19.35 62.23
N LEU A 4 -3.11 -19.47 61.21
CA LEU A 4 -2.83 -18.39 60.27
C LEU A 4 -3.93 -18.38 59.19
N SER A 5 -4.77 -17.35 59.21
CA SER A 5 -5.88 -17.15 58.30
C SER A 5 -5.41 -16.96 56.86
N ILE A 6 -6.12 -17.66 55.99
CA ILE A 6 -6.10 -17.62 54.53
C ILE A 6 -6.51 -16.22 54.04
N LEU A 7 -5.68 -15.58 53.22
CA LEU A 7 -6.09 -14.45 52.37
C LEU A 7 -5.78 -14.80 50.90
N VAL A 8 -6.73 -15.44 50.23
CA VAL A 8 -6.73 -15.61 48.78
C VAL A 8 -7.14 -14.27 48.19
N THR A 9 -6.18 -13.49 47.72
CA THR A 9 -6.45 -12.25 46.98
C THR A 9 -6.73 -12.63 45.53
N ALA A 10 -8.00 -12.71 45.18
CA ALA A 10 -8.45 -12.86 43.81
C ALA A 10 -8.13 -11.57 43.02
N LEU A 11 -7.04 -11.59 42.24
CA LEU A 11 -6.79 -10.60 41.21
C LEU A 11 -7.81 -10.81 40.09
N LEU A 12 -8.95 -10.12 40.17
CA LEU A 12 -9.84 -9.91 39.03
C LEU A 12 -9.10 -8.99 38.05
N GLY A 13 -8.31 -9.58 37.16
CA GLY A 13 -7.71 -8.89 36.03
C GLY A 13 -8.82 -8.39 35.12
N LEU A 14 -9.11 -7.09 35.20
CA LEU A 14 -9.98 -6.38 34.28
C LEU A 14 -9.35 -6.50 32.88
N VAL A 15 -9.81 -7.46 32.08
CA VAL A 15 -9.53 -7.47 30.64
C VAL A 15 -10.30 -6.29 30.09
N LEU A 16 -9.63 -5.13 30.02
CA LEU A 16 -10.01 -4.04 29.14
C LEU A 16 -10.01 -4.66 27.74
N ALA A 17 -11.17 -5.13 27.29
CA ALA A 17 -11.41 -5.36 25.88
C ALA A 17 -11.18 -3.99 25.24
N ALA A 18 -9.98 -3.77 24.70
CA ALA A 18 -9.72 -2.64 23.85
C ALA A 18 -10.85 -2.69 22.81
N PRO A 19 -11.69 -1.65 22.69
CA PRO A 19 -12.68 -1.63 21.63
C PRO A 19 -11.93 -1.94 20.34
N ALA A 20 -12.52 -2.77 19.49
CA ALA A 20 -12.09 -2.93 18.10
C ALA A 20 -12.25 -1.55 17.44
N ALA A 21 -11.31 -0.65 17.72
CA ALA A 21 -11.52 0.77 17.65
C ALA A 21 -11.22 1.18 16.22
N PHE A 22 -12.31 1.31 15.45
CA PHE A 22 -12.38 2.00 14.18
C PHE A 22 -11.45 1.47 13.09
N ALA A 23 -11.39 0.16 12.90
CA ALA A 23 -10.79 -0.36 11.69
C ALA A 23 -11.59 0.16 10.47
N LEU A 24 -11.03 1.16 9.78
CA LEU A 24 -11.60 1.65 8.52
C LEU A 24 -11.69 0.50 7.51
N ASP A 25 -12.85 0.37 6.89
CA ASP A 25 -13.13 -0.66 5.91
C ASP A 25 -13.02 -0.11 4.47
N GLN A 26 -12.73 -1.00 3.53
CA GLN A 26 -12.77 -0.66 2.10
C GLN A 26 -14.16 -0.13 1.73
N GLY A 27 -14.20 1.01 1.05
CA GLY A 27 -15.42 1.73 0.70
C GLY A 27 -15.89 2.75 1.74
N ASP A 28 -15.30 2.78 2.94
CA ASP A 28 -15.60 3.82 3.92
C ASP A 28 -15.20 5.18 3.37
N CYS A 29 -16.14 6.12 3.36
CA CYS A 29 -15.91 7.48 2.93
C CYS A 29 -16.37 8.50 3.97
N GLY A 30 -15.79 9.69 3.90
CA GLY A 30 -16.20 10.82 4.73
C GLY A 30 -15.58 12.13 4.26
N THR A 31 -15.90 13.21 4.96
CA THR A 31 -15.22 14.49 4.76
C THR A 31 -13.75 14.39 5.16
N PRO A 32 -12.88 15.30 4.68
CA PRO A 32 -11.49 15.37 5.12
C PRO A 32 -11.31 15.34 6.64
N GLU A 33 -12.13 16.08 7.38
CA GLU A 33 -12.05 16.18 8.83
C GLU A 33 -12.42 14.86 9.51
N ALA A 34 -13.54 14.25 9.08
CA ALA A 34 -14.02 12.98 9.64
C ALA A 34 -13.03 11.83 9.36
N MET A 35 -12.52 11.73 8.13
CA MET A 35 -11.55 10.71 7.75
C MET A 35 -10.21 10.92 8.47
N THR A 36 -9.75 12.17 8.57
CA THR A 36 -8.53 12.49 9.33
C THR A 36 -8.68 12.11 10.80
N ALA A 37 -9.84 12.35 11.41
CA ALA A 37 -10.08 11.97 12.80
C ALA A 37 -10.03 10.44 13.00
N LYS A 38 -10.68 9.67 12.12
CA LYS A 38 -10.63 8.20 12.15
C LYS A 38 -9.21 7.67 11.97
N LEU A 39 -8.48 8.17 10.97
CA LEU A 39 -7.08 7.81 10.72
C LEU A 39 -6.20 8.11 11.94
N LYS A 40 -6.35 9.30 12.55
CA LYS A 40 -5.61 9.67 13.76
C LYS A 40 -5.94 8.75 14.94
N ALA A 41 -7.20 8.34 15.11
CA ALA A 41 -7.61 7.40 16.16
C ALA A 41 -6.93 6.03 16.01
N GLU A 42 -6.64 5.61 14.77
CA GLU A 42 -5.86 4.41 14.46
C GLU A 42 -4.33 4.63 14.41
N GLY A 43 -3.85 5.81 14.81
CA GLY A 43 -2.43 6.15 14.77
C GLY A 43 -1.85 6.28 13.36
N GLN A 44 -2.70 6.42 12.35
CA GLN A 44 -2.31 6.52 10.95
C GLN A 44 -1.83 7.92 10.60
N ARG A 45 -0.84 7.98 9.71
CA ARG A 45 -0.33 9.22 9.13
C ARG A 45 -0.03 9.00 7.65
N SER A 46 -0.21 10.05 6.85
CA SER A 46 0.16 10.02 5.44
C SER A 46 1.66 9.87 5.30
N ALA A 47 2.10 8.86 4.56
CA ALA A 47 3.50 8.54 4.29
C ALA A 47 3.90 8.85 2.83
N ALA A 48 2.95 8.73 1.90
CA ALA A 48 3.15 9.16 0.52
C ALA A 48 1.84 9.65 -0.09
N MET A 49 1.96 10.37 -1.21
CA MET A 49 0.82 10.78 -2.03
C MET A 49 1.20 10.80 -3.50
N ALA A 50 0.21 10.69 -4.37
CA ALA A 50 0.35 10.82 -5.82
C ALA A 50 -0.99 11.28 -6.42
N ASP A 51 -0.96 11.71 -7.68
CA ASP A 51 -2.18 11.85 -8.48
C ASP A 51 -2.35 10.61 -9.36
N ARG A 52 -3.52 9.97 -9.28
CA ARG A 52 -3.86 8.82 -10.12
C ARG A 52 -4.49 9.30 -11.41
N VAL A 53 -3.93 8.86 -12.52
CA VAL A 53 -4.45 9.13 -13.86
C VAL A 53 -4.80 7.81 -14.53
N THR A 54 -6.09 7.56 -14.70
CA THR A 54 -6.60 6.35 -15.35
C THR A 54 -7.44 6.74 -16.55
N SER A 55 -7.17 6.12 -17.71
CA SER A 55 -7.92 6.40 -18.94
C SER A 55 -9.42 6.23 -18.73
N GLY A 56 -10.20 7.23 -19.16
CA GLY A 56 -11.66 7.24 -19.03
C GLY A 56 -12.19 7.51 -17.61
N LYS A 57 -11.33 7.82 -16.63
CA LYS A 57 -11.73 8.20 -15.27
C LYS A 57 -11.24 9.61 -14.93
N LYS A 58 -11.96 10.30 -14.05
CA LYS A 58 -11.51 11.58 -13.50
C LYS A 58 -10.22 11.37 -12.69
N PRO A 59 -9.14 12.10 -12.98
CA PRO A 59 -7.95 12.11 -12.14
C PRO A 59 -8.27 12.52 -10.70
N HIS A 60 -7.57 11.94 -9.74
CA HIS A 60 -7.75 12.26 -8.33
C HIS A 60 -6.49 11.92 -7.53
N ALA A 61 -6.33 12.56 -6.37
CA ALA A 61 -5.25 12.27 -5.45
C ALA A 61 -5.45 10.92 -4.76
N VAL A 62 -4.34 10.22 -4.58
CA VAL A 62 -4.24 9.01 -3.76
C VAL A 62 -3.28 9.27 -2.63
N ILE A 63 -3.69 8.93 -1.41
CA ILE A 63 -2.88 9.07 -0.19
C ILE A 63 -2.59 7.68 0.36
N PHE A 64 -1.32 7.40 0.61
CA PHE A 64 -0.86 6.19 1.26
C PHE A 64 -0.61 6.50 2.73
N ALA A 65 -1.46 5.99 3.61
CA ALA A 65 -1.37 6.18 5.05
C ALA A 65 -0.93 4.89 5.75
N THR A 66 -0.20 5.02 6.84
CA THR A 66 0.28 3.88 7.64
C THR A 66 0.50 4.28 9.09
N ASN A 67 0.39 3.31 10.00
CA ASN A 67 0.89 3.46 11.36
C ASN A 67 2.41 3.29 11.43
N ARG A 68 2.99 3.56 12.60
CA ARG A 68 4.46 3.63 12.77
C ARG A 68 5.18 2.32 12.52
N ASP A 69 4.57 1.19 12.87
CA ASP A 69 5.18 -0.14 12.73
C ASP A 69 4.85 -0.82 11.39
N GLY A 70 4.06 -0.18 10.53
CA GLY A 70 3.64 -0.74 9.24
C GLY A 70 2.69 -1.92 9.33
N SER A 71 2.11 -2.21 10.50
CA SER A 71 1.17 -3.34 10.66
C SER A 71 -0.16 -3.11 9.93
N VAL A 72 -0.61 -1.85 9.85
CA VAL A 72 -1.84 -1.44 9.17
C VAL A 72 -1.58 -0.18 8.35
N GLY A 73 -2.15 -0.14 7.15
CA GLY A 73 -2.15 1.05 6.32
C GLY A 73 -3.34 1.09 5.38
N TYR A 74 -3.45 2.20 4.65
CA TYR A 74 -4.58 2.49 3.78
C TYR A 74 -4.12 3.15 2.49
N VAL A 75 -4.80 2.80 1.40
CA VAL A 75 -4.85 3.61 0.19
C VAL A 75 -6.15 4.40 0.24
N LEU A 76 -6.06 5.72 0.27
CA LEU A 76 -7.20 6.62 0.29
C LEU A 76 -7.31 7.33 -1.05
N ALA A 77 -8.49 7.35 -1.66
CA ALA A 77 -8.79 8.17 -2.82
C ALA A 77 -9.51 9.46 -2.42
N SER A 78 -9.09 10.55 -3.05
CA SER A 78 -9.74 11.86 -3.03
C SER A 78 -10.81 11.97 -4.13
N ASP A 79 -11.74 12.90 -4.01
CA ASP A 79 -12.62 13.33 -5.10
C ASP A 79 -11.99 14.38 -6.05
N MET A 80 -10.83 14.91 -5.64
CA MET A 80 -10.07 15.96 -6.34
C MET A 80 -8.58 15.60 -6.46
N MET A 81 -7.85 16.33 -7.31
CA MET A 81 -6.39 16.22 -7.43
C MET A 81 -5.65 16.76 -6.19
N SER A 82 -4.35 16.48 -6.09
CA SER A 82 -3.56 16.75 -4.87
C SER A 82 -3.30 18.23 -4.60
N ASP A 83 -3.48 19.09 -5.60
CA ASP A 83 -3.40 20.55 -5.54
C ASP A 83 -4.77 21.23 -5.35
N GLU A 84 -5.84 20.45 -5.31
CA GLU A 84 -7.21 20.92 -5.13
C GLU A 84 -7.73 20.57 -3.73
N ARG A 85 -8.69 21.36 -3.24
CA ARG A 85 -9.35 21.06 -1.96
C ARG A 85 -10.35 19.92 -2.13
N ALA A 86 -10.02 18.76 -1.57
CA ALA A 86 -10.92 17.62 -1.49
C ALA A 86 -12.16 17.93 -0.64
N THR A 87 -13.32 17.39 -1.03
CA THR A 87 -14.53 17.37 -0.21
C THR A 87 -14.82 16.00 0.38
N ARG A 88 -14.15 14.96 -0.12
CA ARG A 88 -14.35 13.57 0.30
C ARG A 88 -13.07 12.76 0.14
N PHE A 89 -12.79 11.93 1.14
CA PHE A 89 -11.86 10.80 1.01
C PHE A 89 -12.60 9.48 1.18
N CYS A 90 -12.15 8.46 0.46
CA CYS A 90 -12.63 7.10 0.54
C CYS A 90 -11.46 6.13 0.74
N VAL A 91 -11.64 5.10 1.55
CA VAL A 91 -10.70 3.98 1.67
C VAL A 91 -10.87 3.08 0.46
N GLU A 92 -9.86 3.03 -0.40
CA GLU A 92 -9.86 2.11 -1.53
C GLU A 92 -9.31 0.75 -1.15
N GLU A 93 -8.23 0.72 -0.37
CA GLU A 93 -7.59 -0.52 0.05
C GLU A 93 -7.16 -0.42 1.51
N ARG A 94 -7.39 -1.49 2.26
CA ARG A 94 -6.76 -1.72 3.56
C ARG A 94 -5.55 -2.62 3.35
N LEU A 95 -4.43 -2.27 3.97
CA LEU A 95 -3.15 -2.93 3.82
C LEU A 95 -2.63 -3.47 5.17
N THR A 96 -1.85 -4.55 5.10
CA THR A 96 -1.04 -5.06 6.22
C THR A 96 0.37 -5.43 5.77
N ASP A 97 1.31 -5.59 6.72
CA ASP A 97 2.73 -5.91 6.46
C ASP A 97 3.33 -4.90 5.47
N LEU A 98 3.16 -3.61 5.78
CA LEU A 98 3.63 -2.53 4.95
C LEU A 98 5.15 -2.40 5.08
N ARG A 99 5.80 -2.27 3.93
CA ARG A 99 7.24 -2.09 3.81
C ARG A 99 7.49 -0.84 3.00
N TRP A 100 8.19 0.10 3.61
CA TRP A 100 8.63 1.32 2.95
C TRP A 100 10.04 1.14 2.43
N HIS A 101 10.24 1.54 1.18
CA HIS A 101 11.50 1.40 0.47
C HIS A 101 12.01 2.78 0.12
N ASP A 102 13.31 3.01 0.26
CA ASP A 102 13.88 4.29 -0.16
C ASP A 102 14.11 4.31 -1.66
N ALA A 103 13.08 4.73 -2.41
CA ALA A 103 13.14 4.87 -3.87
C ALA A 103 14.26 5.81 -4.35
N ARG A 104 14.83 6.68 -3.49
CA ARG A 104 15.94 7.58 -3.85
C ARG A 104 17.24 6.81 -4.07
N LYS A 105 17.39 5.66 -3.43
CA LYS A 105 18.58 4.80 -3.56
C LYS A 105 18.57 4.05 -4.87
N GLU A 106 19.75 3.91 -5.45
CA GLU A 106 19.91 3.16 -6.69
C GLU A 106 19.64 1.67 -6.52
N GLY A 107 19.11 1.06 -7.58
CA GLY A 107 18.78 -0.36 -7.62
C GLY A 107 17.42 -0.71 -7.01
N ILE A 108 17.05 -1.99 -7.16
CA ILE A 108 15.85 -2.57 -6.55
C ILE A 108 16.24 -3.20 -5.22
N PRO A 109 15.64 -2.80 -4.09
CA PRO A 109 15.97 -3.38 -2.80
C PRO A 109 15.63 -4.88 -2.80
N PRO A 110 16.52 -5.77 -2.29
CA PRO A 110 16.24 -7.21 -2.25
C PRO A 110 14.97 -7.56 -1.49
N THR A 111 14.60 -6.75 -0.50
CA THR A 111 13.37 -6.89 0.30
C THR A 111 12.10 -6.62 -0.49
N ALA A 112 12.18 -5.99 -1.68
CA ALA A 112 11.05 -5.79 -2.57
C ALA A 112 10.80 -6.94 -3.54
N LYS A 113 11.76 -7.85 -3.68
CA LYS A 113 11.66 -9.01 -4.58
C LYS A 113 10.86 -10.13 -3.94
N LEU A 114 10.08 -10.81 -4.77
CA LEU A 114 9.41 -12.05 -4.39
C LEU A 114 10.39 -13.22 -4.43
N ARG A 115 10.09 -14.23 -3.60
CA ARG A 115 10.85 -15.49 -3.57
C ARG A 115 10.36 -16.51 -4.59
N SER A 116 9.18 -16.30 -5.18
CA SER A 116 8.68 -17.20 -6.23
C SER A 116 9.55 -17.16 -7.46
N SER A 117 9.51 -18.27 -8.21
CA SER A 117 10.21 -18.35 -9.48
C SER A 117 9.46 -17.56 -10.56
N ASP A 118 10.21 -16.98 -11.49
CA ASP A 118 9.62 -16.29 -12.64
C ASP A 118 8.76 -17.25 -13.49
N ALA A 119 9.16 -18.52 -13.58
CA ALA A 119 8.42 -19.55 -14.31
C ALA A 119 7.02 -19.82 -13.72
N GLU A 120 6.87 -19.80 -12.39
CA GLU A 120 5.56 -19.93 -11.73
C GLU A 120 4.68 -18.72 -12.02
N ALA A 121 5.24 -17.51 -11.93
CA ALA A 121 4.52 -16.28 -12.27
C ALA A 121 4.02 -16.29 -13.73
N GLU A 122 4.87 -16.69 -14.67
CA GLU A 122 4.52 -16.78 -16.09
C GLU A 122 3.43 -17.82 -16.35
N LYS A 123 3.56 -19.01 -15.74
CA LYS A 123 2.53 -20.05 -15.82
C LYS A 123 1.19 -19.51 -15.32
N ARG A 124 1.19 -18.82 -14.18
CA ARG A 124 -0.02 -18.25 -13.60
C ARG A 124 -0.62 -17.16 -14.48
N CYS A 125 0.21 -16.28 -15.06
CA CYS A 125 -0.25 -15.29 -16.03
C CYS A 125 -0.96 -15.97 -17.22
N ALA A 126 -0.39 -17.05 -17.77
CA ALA A 126 -1.00 -17.79 -18.87
C ALA A 126 -2.32 -18.46 -18.49
N GLU A 127 -2.46 -18.95 -17.26
CA GLU A 127 -3.74 -19.47 -16.74
C GLU A 127 -4.80 -18.37 -16.63
N LEU A 128 -4.44 -17.23 -16.05
CA LEU A 128 -5.34 -16.09 -15.90
C LEU A 128 -5.81 -15.56 -17.26
N GLU A 129 -4.92 -15.54 -18.25
CA GLU A 129 -5.22 -15.17 -19.63
C GLU A 129 -6.26 -16.11 -20.26
N LYS A 130 -6.06 -17.43 -20.12
CA LYS A 130 -7.01 -18.45 -20.62
C LYS A 130 -8.40 -18.32 -20.01
N THR A 131 -8.49 -17.89 -18.75
CA THR A 131 -9.77 -17.68 -18.06
C THR A 131 -10.44 -16.34 -18.38
N GLY A 132 -9.80 -15.47 -19.19
CA GLY A 132 -10.29 -14.14 -19.52
C GLY A 132 -10.27 -13.15 -18.35
N LYS A 133 -9.66 -13.52 -17.22
CA LYS A 133 -9.55 -12.67 -16.03
C LYS A 133 -8.57 -11.53 -16.22
N ILE A 134 -7.61 -11.69 -17.13
CA ILE A 134 -6.73 -10.62 -17.59
C ILE A 134 -6.95 -10.44 -19.09
N LYS A 135 -7.22 -9.19 -19.51
CA LYS A 135 -7.36 -8.86 -20.93
C LYS A 135 -6.00 -8.41 -21.46
N ILE A 136 -5.54 -9.03 -22.55
CA ILE A 136 -4.34 -8.59 -23.25
C ILE A 136 -4.60 -7.16 -23.77
N ILE A 137 -3.78 -6.20 -23.36
CA ILE A 137 -3.72 -4.90 -24.03
C ILE A 137 -2.98 -5.15 -25.36
N LYS A 138 -3.71 -5.57 -26.39
CA LYS A 138 -3.17 -5.75 -27.74
C LYS A 138 -3.03 -4.40 -28.43
N GLU A 139 -2.07 -3.60 -27.97
CA GLU A 139 -1.37 -2.64 -28.83
C GLU A 139 0.14 -2.73 -28.53
N GLY A 140 0.85 -3.39 -29.44
CA GLY A 140 2.25 -3.09 -29.70
C GLY A 140 3.33 -3.87 -28.95
N THR A 141 3.24 -4.19 -27.65
CA THR A 141 4.33 -4.96 -26.94
C THR A 141 4.14 -5.21 -25.43
N LYS A 142 3.06 -4.79 -24.77
CA LYS A 142 2.96 -4.90 -23.31
C LYS A 142 2.24 -6.19 -22.89
N LYS A 143 2.96 -7.18 -22.36
CA LYS A 143 2.35 -8.30 -21.62
C LYS A 143 1.50 -7.69 -20.49
N ALA A 144 0.20 -8.01 -20.43
CA ALA A 144 -0.69 -7.51 -19.37
C ALA A 144 -0.30 -8.05 -17.98
N CYS A 145 0.37 -9.21 -17.96
CA CYS A 145 0.83 -9.91 -16.76
C CYS A 145 2.26 -10.44 -16.96
N GLY A 146 3.07 -10.41 -15.90
CA GLY A 146 4.41 -11.03 -15.89
C GLY A 146 4.97 -11.19 -14.48
N PRO A 147 6.21 -11.69 -14.32
CA PRO A 147 6.85 -11.82 -13.02
C PRO A 147 7.12 -10.45 -12.38
N LEU A 148 6.81 -10.29 -11.08
CA LEU A 148 7.08 -9.03 -10.37
C LEU A 148 8.56 -8.66 -10.42
N ASN A 149 9.45 -9.63 -10.18
CA ASN A 149 10.89 -9.38 -10.10
C ASN A 149 11.44 -8.82 -11.41
N VAL A 150 11.06 -9.42 -12.55
CA VAL A 150 11.42 -8.92 -13.89
C VAL A 150 10.88 -7.49 -14.10
N LEU A 151 9.62 -7.24 -13.73
CA LEU A 151 9.04 -5.90 -13.83
C LEU A 151 9.82 -4.88 -13.01
N LEU A 152 10.16 -5.20 -11.76
CA LEU A 152 10.92 -4.32 -10.89
C LEU A 152 12.30 -4.01 -11.48
N GLU A 153 13.02 -4.99 -12.00
CA GLU A 153 14.33 -4.79 -12.63
C GLU A 153 14.23 -3.88 -13.86
N GLU A 154 13.27 -4.11 -14.75
CA GLU A 154 13.06 -3.27 -15.93
C GLU A 154 12.69 -1.82 -15.56
N ARG A 155 11.87 -1.64 -14.52
CA ARG A 155 11.51 -0.31 -14.00
C ARG A 155 12.69 0.37 -13.30
N GLY A 156 13.52 -0.40 -12.59
CA GLY A 156 14.73 0.07 -11.93
C GLY A 156 15.73 0.70 -12.90
N LYS A 157 15.88 0.14 -14.11
CA LYS A 157 16.70 0.72 -15.20
C LYS A 157 16.23 2.10 -15.65
N LEU A 158 14.95 2.40 -15.43
CA LEU A 158 14.33 3.70 -15.71
C LEU A 158 14.23 4.58 -14.45
N ALA A 159 14.91 4.19 -13.37
CA ALA A 159 14.84 4.83 -12.04
C ALA A 159 13.42 4.93 -11.46
N ILE A 160 12.49 4.10 -11.94
CA ILE A 160 11.18 3.90 -11.33
C ILE A 160 11.34 2.79 -10.30
N ARG A 161 11.33 3.14 -9.01
CA ARG A 161 11.72 2.24 -7.93
C ARG A 161 10.58 2.07 -6.91
N PRO A 162 10.55 0.95 -6.16
CA PRO A 162 9.58 0.74 -5.10
C PRO A 162 9.63 1.84 -4.05
N MET A 163 8.45 2.37 -3.70
CA MET A 163 8.26 3.27 -2.54
C MET A 163 7.60 2.53 -1.39
N MET A 164 6.63 1.66 -1.70
CA MET A 164 5.85 0.94 -0.72
C MET A 164 5.42 -0.43 -1.25
N GLN A 165 5.35 -1.41 -0.37
CA GLN A 165 4.67 -2.68 -0.59
C GLN A 165 3.77 -3.03 0.59
N GLY A 166 2.62 -3.65 0.35
CA GLY A 166 1.73 -4.13 1.39
C GLY A 166 0.69 -5.12 0.87
N PHE A 167 0.21 -6.00 1.74
CA PHE A 167 -0.84 -6.96 1.38
C PHE A 167 -2.21 -6.34 1.52
N ILE A 168 -3.01 -6.45 0.46
CA ILE A 168 -4.43 -6.09 0.52
C ILE A 168 -5.14 -7.07 1.44
N VAL A 169 -5.92 -6.52 2.38
CA VAL A 169 -6.77 -7.29 3.29
C VAL A 169 -8.21 -6.85 3.15
N ALA A 170 -9.11 -7.82 3.21
CA ALA A 170 -10.55 -7.57 3.24
C ALA A 170 -11.11 -8.06 4.57
N LYS A 171 -12.19 -7.43 5.01
CA LYS A 171 -12.94 -7.87 6.19
C LYS A 171 -13.75 -9.11 5.86
N ALA A 172 -13.49 -10.19 6.56
CA ALA A 172 -14.28 -11.41 6.49
C ALA A 172 -15.63 -11.22 7.21
N PRO A 173 -16.63 -12.07 6.94
CA PRO A 173 -17.94 -11.99 7.60
C PRO A 173 -17.90 -12.08 9.13
N ASP A 174 -16.87 -12.73 9.69
CA ASP A 174 -16.62 -12.83 11.13
C ASP A 174 -15.95 -11.59 11.73
N GLY A 175 -15.71 -10.55 10.91
CA GLY A 175 -15.08 -9.30 11.30
C GLY A 175 -13.55 -9.32 11.32
N THR A 176 -12.91 -10.45 10.99
CA THR A 176 -11.45 -10.56 10.93
C THR A 176 -10.89 -10.04 9.61
N TYR A 177 -9.59 -9.69 9.59
CA TYR A 177 -8.88 -9.27 8.38
C TYR A 177 -7.87 -10.34 7.96
N GLY A 178 -8.04 -10.88 6.75
CA GLY A 178 -7.14 -11.85 6.15
C GLY A 178 -6.47 -11.30 4.89
N ARG A 179 -5.22 -11.72 4.62
CA ARG A 179 -4.54 -11.41 3.36
C ARG A 179 -5.32 -12.01 2.19
N THR A 180 -5.63 -11.22 1.18
CA THR A 180 -6.32 -11.71 -0.04
C THR A 180 -5.38 -12.41 -1.02
N GLY A 181 -4.08 -12.51 -0.68
CA GLY A 181 -3.03 -13.02 -1.56
C GLY A 181 -2.54 -11.99 -2.57
N THR A 182 -3.07 -10.76 -2.57
CA THR A 182 -2.63 -9.67 -3.46
C THR A 182 -1.63 -8.77 -2.76
N LEU A 183 -0.42 -8.69 -3.30
CA LEU A 183 0.58 -7.70 -2.95
C LEU A 183 0.39 -6.46 -3.81
N LEU A 184 0.15 -5.31 -3.18
CA LEU A 184 0.23 -4.01 -3.83
C LEU A 184 1.68 -3.52 -3.73
N THR A 185 2.24 -3.10 -4.86
CA THR A 185 3.53 -2.39 -4.93
C THR A 185 3.32 -1.02 -5.56
N VAL A 186 3.76 0.03 -4.88
CA VAL A 186 3.76 1.41 -5.39
C VAL A 186 5.15 1.75 -5.89
N LEU A 187 5.24 2.19 -7.13
CA LEU A 187 6.49 2.60 -7.79
C LEU A 187 6.49 4.11 -8.04
N GLY A 188 7.66 4.74 -7.93
CA GLY A 188 7.88 6.14 -8.29
C GLY A 188 9.23 6.36 -8.97
N ASP A 189 9.26 7.17 -10.03
CA ASP A 189 10.46 7.77 -10.59
C ASP A 189 11.00 8.79 -9.58
N VAL A 190 12.31 8.85 -9.37
CA VAL A 190 12.93 9.79 -8.42
C VAL A 190 13.98 10.69 -9.08
N ARG A 191 14.07 10.69 -10.42
CA ARG A 191 15.08 11.45 -11.18
C ARG A 191 14.82 12.96 -11.24
N ALA A 192 13.69 13.45 -10.71
CA ALA A 192 13.43 14.88 -10.67
C ALA A 192 14.19 15.52 -9.49
N GLU A 193 15.14 16.38 -9.84
CA GLU A 193 15.90 17.23 -8.94
C GLU A 193 14.98 18.28 -8.29
N ILE A 194 14.99 18.37 -6.96
CA ILE A 194 14.38 19.51 -6.25
C ILE A 194 15.42 20.61 -6.17
N THR A 195 15.31 21.63 -7.03
CA THR A 195 15.81 22.95 -6.67
C THR A 195 14.90 23.55 -5.61
N GLY A 196 15.32 23.49 -4.34
CA GLY A 196 14.71 24.25 -3.24
C GLY A 196 13.62 23.55 -2.41
N GLY A 197 14.03 22.71 -1.45
CA GLY A 197 13.29 22.51 -0.19
C GLY A 197 12.09 21.54 -0.21
N GLU A 198 12.29 20.42 0.49
CA GLU A 198 11.26 19.63 1.23
C GLU A 198 10.27 18.71 0.49
N LYS A 199 10.25 18.57 -0.85
CA LYS A 199 9.37 17.56 -1.50
C LYS A 199 10.03 16.81 -2.66
N TRP A 200 10.33 15.52 -2.46
CA TRP A 200 10.87 14.63 -3.50
C TRP A 200 9.77 14.12 -4.41
N VAL A 201 9.66 14.72 -5.60
CA VAL A 201 8.58 14.47 -6.56
C VAL A 201 9.07 13.60 -7.70
N GLY A 202 8.34 12.53 -8.01
CA GLY A 202 8.54 11.74 -9.23
C GLY A 202 7.73 12.24 -10.40
N THR A 203 8.22 12.13 -11.63
CA THR A 203 7.43 12.52 -12.81
C THR A 203 6.50 11.40 -13.31
N ALA A 204 6.78 10.16 -12.92
CA ALA A 204 5.99 8.99 -13.28
C ALA A 204 6.03 7.92 -12.18
N GLY A 205 4.99 7.10 -12.10
CA GLY A 205 4.88 5.99 -11.15
C GLY A 205 3.76 5.03 -11.54
N GLY A 206 3.50 4.05 -10.68
CA GLY A 206 2.42 3.11 -10.91
C GLY A 206 2.08 2.24 -9.71
N MET A 207 0.85 1.74 -9.70
CA MET A 207 0.38 0.72 -8.77
C MET A 207 0.41 -0.64 -9.47
N VAL A 208 1.20 -1.55 -8.92
CA VAL A 208 1.40 -2.91 -9.42
C VAL A 208 0.74 -3.87 -8.44
N TYR A 209 -0.06 -4.79 -8.99
CA TYR A 209 -0.79 -5.78 -8.22
C TYR A 209 -0.26 -7.17 -8.58
N SER A 210 0.16 -7.92 -7.57
CA SER A 210 0.79 -9.23 -7.74
C SER A 210 0.08 -10.30 -6.91
N SER A 211 -0.27 -11.43 -7.50
CA SER A 211 -0.72 -12.59 -6.73
C SER A 211 0.45 -13.28 -6.02
N LEU A 212 0.20 -13.83 -4.84
CA LEU A 212 1.15 -14.66 -4.11
C LEU A 212 0.65 -16.12 -3.98
N PRO A 213 1.57 -17.10 -3.85
CA PRO A 213 3.03 -16.92 -3.82
C PRO A 213 3.64 -16.68 -5.19
N ASP A 214 2.96 -17.02 -6.29
CA ASP A 214 3.55 -17.14 -7.63
C ASP A 214 4.11 -15.85 -8.23
N GLY A 215 3.64 -14.66 -7.84
CA GLY A 215 4.17 -13.39 -8.32
C GLY A 215 3.63 -12.94 -9.68
N ALA A 216 2.49 -13.49 -10.13
CA ALA A 216 1.83 -13.02 -11.36
C ALA A 216 1.37 -11.57 -11.17
N SER A 217 1.95 -10.65 -11.94
CA SER A 217 1.89 -9.21 -11.68
C SER A 217 1.38 -8.42 -12.85
N MET A 218 0.55 -7.42 -12.56
CA MET A 218 0.04 -6.46 -13.54
C MET A 218 0.18 -5.03 -13.03
N ILE A 219 0.42 -4.10 -13.95
CA ILE A 219 0.27 -2.67 -13.66
C ILE A 219 -1.21 -2.34 -13.76
N GLY A 220 -1.83 -1.98 -12.64
CA GLY A 220 -3.24 -1.61 -12.62
C GLY A 220 -3.46 -0.15 -13.00
N GLU A 221 -2.58 0.74 -12.53
CA GLU A 221 -2.83 2.19 -12.57
C GLU A 221 -1.54 2.99 -12.73
N VAL A 222 -1.66 4.16 -13.37
CA VAL A 222 -0.58 5.14 -13.53
C VAL A 222 -0.67 6.17 -12.41
N LEU A 223 0.47 6.44 -11.78
CA LEU A 223 0.62 7.51 -10.80
C LEU A 223 1.49 8.62 -11.40
N VAL A 224 1.10 9.85 -11.15
CA VAL A 224 1.83 11.06 -11.53
C VAL A 224 2.19 11.79 -10.25
N LEU A 225 3.38 12.39 -10.20
CA LEU A 225 3.85 13.13 -9.02
C LEU A 225 3.89 12.30 -7.71
N PRO A 226 4.26 11.00 -7.72
CA PRO A 226 4.42 10.26 -6.47
C PRO A 226 5.52 10.89 -5.62
N ARG A 227 5.23 11.12 -4.33
CA ARG A 227 6.16 11.75 -3.39
C ARG A 227 5.99 11.24 -1.97
N TYR A 228 7.09 11.20 -1.22
CA TYR A 228 7.04 11.02 0.23
C TYR A 228 6.50 12.27 0.92
N THR A 229 5.77 12.08 2.02
CA THR A 229 5.55 13.15 3.00
C THR A 229 6.74 13.22 3.96
N GLU A 230 6.79 14.26 4.79
CA GLU A 230 7.77 14.35 5.88
C GLU A 230 7.73 13.10 6.78
N TYR A 231 6.53 12.65 7.15
CA TYR A 231 6.38 11.44 7.95
C TYR A 231 6.87 10.19 7.20
N GLY A 232 6.57 10.06 5.91
CA GLY A 232 7.08 8.96 5.09
C GLY A 232 8.60 8.88 5.07
N LEU A 233 9.28 10.03 5.00
CA LEU A 233 10.74 10.09 5.09
C LEU A 233 11.27 9.53 6.40
N THR A 234 10.53 9.68 7.51
CA THR A 234 10.93 9.11 8.82
C THR A 234 10.75 7.59 8.91
N LEU A 235 9.94 7.00 8.03
CA LEU A 235 9.71 5.55 7.97
C LEU A 235 10.75 4.81 7.13
N LEU A 236 11.55 5.55 6.35
CA LEU A 236 12.54 4.93 5.49
C LEU A 236 13.61 4.26 6.36
N PRO A 237 14.09 3.05 5.97
CA PRO A 237 15.17 2.39 6.68
C PRO A 237 16.38 3.32 6.81
N GLN A 238 16.77 3.62 8.05
CA GLN A 238 18.01 4.35 8.34
C GLN A 238 19.18 3.51 7.82
N GLN A 239 20.11 4.16 7.12
CA GLN A 239 21.35 3.53 6.64
C GLN A 239 22.41 3.57 7.71
#